data_AF-A0A968HU02-F1
#
_entry.id   AF-A0A968HU02-F1
#
_cell.length_a   1.000
_cell.length_b   1.000
_cell.length_c   1.000
_cell.angle_alpha   90.00
_cell.angle_beta   90.00
_cell.angle_gamma   90.00
#
_symmetry.space_group_name_H-M   'P 1'
#
loop_
_entity.id
_entity.type
_entity.pdbx_description
1 polymer ?
#
loop_
_entity_poly.entity_id
_entity_poly.type
_entity_poly.pdbx_seq_one_letter_code
_entity_poly.pdbx_strand_id
1 'polypeptide(L)'
;MKHTTHILTIAALLGFVSGASMAACVREVPNPEHCSVQGGDASCVERFGAERAHCAQFGCSDEPWGCVAELPEPSCHSPCGGELEDSTCLTGDTETESGEEGPACADDGDCSGSKPFCVAGECGDCSQTQDPDAACAESSRGATPVCAAAQCVECSVEQVGACIDTAPICDPATNTCVGCDYHEQCPAGACQVLTGSCLPDNRIWHVDGDGGQDFLQISQALLQIKTGESGTLIIHERSGGVAYDEAIVIGDARIVALIAAPGERPLLDNADGTTLWVDLDSEVYLEGLDITGIEPLVVDNATLYLDRTQVRGTVNPGVWLENDARMFARNAILLSSVSQDFGGSAIAASNSRFELSYSTVIGRGGFSAIGCDLAAGSSARNSLIASENAEPAVACPDIALLNNALEDATDYPDNVGIGELQAEWFVGGANYHLSDMAPAAIHTAAIWQSGDPHVDFDGDPRPTRAGAPDFAGADVLP
;
A
#
# COMPACT_ATOMS: atom_id res chain seq x y z
N MET A 1 -54.70 -0.32 -50.10
CA MET A 1 -54.33 -1.68 -49.68
C MET A 1 -53.63 -1.55 -48.33
N LYS A 2 -54.19 -2.17 -47.30
CA LYS A 2 -53.71 -2.12 -45.92
C LYS A 2 -52.53 -3.08 -45.77
N HIS A 3 -51.41 -2.62 -45.22
CA HIS A 3 -50.38 -3.52 -44.68
C HIS A 3 -50.15 -3.22 -43.20
N THR A 4 -50.08 -4.33 -42.47
CA THR A 4 -50.33 -4.52 -41.06
C THR A 4 -49.03 -4.41 -40.27
N THR A 5 -49.08 -3.66 -39.18
CA THR A 5 -48.04 -3.54 -38.16
C THR A 5 -48.01 -4.81 -37.30
N HIS A 6 -46.86 -5.48 -37.18
CA HIS A 6 -46.65 -6.52 -36.17
C HIS A 6 -46.01 -5.90 -34.93
N ILE A 7 -46.76 -5.89 -33.84
CA ILE A 7 -46.31 -5.61 -32.47
C ILE A 7 -45.84 -6.94 -31.88
N LEU A 8 -44.58 -7.02 -31.46
CA LEU A 8 -44.02 -8.14 -30.71
C LEU A 8 -44.11 -7.82 -29.21
N THR A 9 -44.98 -8.54 -28.52
CA THR A 9 -45.17 -8.45 -27.06
C THR A 9 -44.16 -9.38 -26.39
N ILE A 10 -43.21 -8.83 -25.63
CA ILE A 10 -42.30 -9.62 -24.76
C ILE A 10 -43.01 -9.84 -23.43
N ALA A 11 -43.11 -11.11 -23.05
CA ALA A 11 -43.77 -11.59 -21.84
C ALA A 11 -42.89 -11.35 -20.60
N ALA A 12 -43.54 -10.86 -19.54
CA ALA A 12 -42.96 -10.65 -18.23
C ALA A 12 -42.63 -11.98 -17.53
N LEU A 13 -41.38 -12.12 -17.07
CA LEU A 13 -40.95 -13.15 -16.13
C LEU A 13 -41.20 -12.64 -14.69
N LEU A 14 -42.10 -13.32 -13.98
CA LEU A 14 -42.29 -13.21 -12.53
C LEU A 14 -41.17 -13.99 -11.81
N GLY A 15 -40.26 -13.25 -11.18
CA GLY A 15 -39.25 -13.79 -10.28
C GLY A 15 -39.82 -14.07 -8.89
N PHE A 16 -39.70 -15.32 -8.46
CA PHE A 16 -40.06 -15.84 -7.14
C PHE A 16 -39.09 -15.29 -6.08
N VAL A 17 -39.59 -14.54 -5.09
CA VAL A 17 -38.80 -14.10 -3.93
C VAL A 17 -38.93 -15.15 -2.83
N SER A 18 -37.90 -15.99 -2.68
CA SER A 18 -37.75 -16.91 -1.55
C SER A 18 -36.98 -16.20 -0.44
N GLY A 19 -37.68 -15.80 0.63
CA GLY A 19 -37.06 -15.25 1.83
C GLY A 19 -36.35 -16.35 2.63
N ALA A 20 -35.02 -16.40 2.53
CA ALA A 20 -34.18 -17.12 3.45
C ALA A 20 -33.90 -16.22 4.66
N SER A 21 -34.59 -16.48 5.78
CA SER A 21 -34.25 -15.91 7.08
C SER A 21 -32.92 -16.50 7.55
N MET A 22 -31.83 -15.77 7.33
CA MET A 22 -30.52 -16.08 7.89
C MET A 22 -30.60 -15.88 9.42
N ALA A 23 -30.58 -16.97 10.18
CA ALA A 23 -30.24 -16.92 11.58
C ALA A 23 -28.76 -16.52 11.66
N ALA A 24 -28.49 -15.28 12.05
CA ALA A 24 -27.13 -14.85 12.35
C ALA A 24 -26.63 -15.67 13.55
N CYS A 25 -25.70 -16.60 13.30
CA CYS A 25 -24.87 -17.14 14.36
C CYS A 25 -24.02 -15.98 14.90
N VAL A 26 -24.48 -15.32 15.96
CA VAL A 26 -23.64 -14.42 16.74
C VAL A 26 -22.60 -15.32 17.39
N ARG A 27 -21.43 -15.42 16.76
CA ARG A 27 -20.23 -15.95 17.41
C ARG A 27 -19.87 -14.88 18.45
N GLU A 28 -20.16 -15.14 19.71
CA GLU A 28 -19.51 -14.38 20.79
C GLU A 28 -18.00 -14.60 20.61
N VAL A 29 -17.33 -13.59 20.07
CA VAL A 29 -15.87 -13.56 20.04
C VAL A 29 -15.47 -13.39 21.51
N PRO A 30 -14.78 -14.37 22.12
CA PRO A 30 -14.36 -14.24 23.50
C PRO A 30 -13.53 -12.96 23.66
N ASN A 31 -13.76 -12.19 24.75
CA ASN A 31 -13.02 -10.96 25.00
C ASN A 31 -11.51 -11.25 24.87
N PRO A 32 -10.80 -10.64 23.91
CA PRO A 32 -9.40 -10.96 23.65
C PRO A 32 -8.47 -10.63 24.83
N GLU A 33 -8.93 -9.86 25.80
CA GLU A 33 -8.20 -9.55 27.03
C GLU A 33 -8.66 -10.37 28.25
N HIS A 34 -9.49 -11.39 28.07
CA HIS A 34 -9.85 -12.27 29.17
C HIS A 34 -8.61 -13.03 29.67
N CYS A 35 -8.48 -13.21 30.98
CA CYS A 35 -7.30 -13.83 31.59
C CYS A 35 -6.98 -15.22 31.00
N SER A 36 -8.01 -15.98 30.60
CA SER A 36 -7.84 -17.32 30.01
C SER A 36 -7.18 -17.30 28.62
N VAL A 37 -7.03 -16.15 27.97
CA VAL A 37 -6.27 -16.00 26.72
C VAL A 37 -5.03 -15.11 26.91
N GLN A 38 -4.77 -14.65 28.14
CA GLN A 38 -3.70 -13.73 28.49
C GLN A 38 -2.68 -14.33 29.48
N GLY A 39 -2.63 -15.65 29.65
CA GLY A 39 -1.67 -16.31 30.55
C GLY A 39 -2.18 -16.59 31.97
N GLY A 40 -3.50 -16.61 32.17
CA GLY A 40 -4.15 -17.12 33.38
C GLY A 40 -3.95 -16.23 34.61
N ASP A 41 -3.63 -16.84 35.75
CA ASP A 41 -3.49 -16.16 37.06
C ASP A 41 -2.40 -15.09 37.03
N ALA A 42 -1.33 -15.28 36.24
CA ALA A 42 -0.25 -14.30 36.11
C ALA A 42 -0.76 -12.95 35.58
N SER A 43 -1.63 -12.97 34.56
CA SER A 43 -2.24 -11.76 33.99
C SER A 43 -3.15 -11.04 34.99
N CYS A 44 -3.83 -11.80 35.85
CA CYS A 44 -4.70 -11.28 36.87
C CYS A 44 -3.92 -10.61 38.01
N VAL A 45 -2.81 -11.22 38.44
CA VAL A 45 -1.90 -10.62 39.42
C VAL A 45 -1.23 -9.36 38.87
N GLU A 46 -0.81 -9.35 37.61
CA GLU A 46 -0.22 -8.17 36.98
C GLU A 46 -1.23 -7.01 36.92
N ARG A 47 -2.46 -7.29 36.50
CA ARG A 47 -3.50 -6.28 36.26
C ARG A 47 -4.14 -5.77 37.55
N PHE A 48 -4.37 -6.64 38.54
CA PHE A 48 -5.18 -6.33 39.72
C PHE A 48 -4.50 -6.66 41.06
N GLY A 49 -3.28 -7.19 41.05
CA GLY A 49 -2.57 -7.60 42.26
C GLY A 49 -3.27 -8.75 42.99
N ALA A 50 -3.02 -8.82 44.31
CA ALA A 50 -3.56 -9.88 45.15
C ALA A 50 -5.09 -9.81 45.36
N GLU A 51 -5.73 -8.68 45.03
CA GLU A 51 -7.18 -8.52 45.23
C GLU A 51 -8.00 -9.36 44.25
N ARG A 52 -7.44 -9.72 43.09
CA ARG A 52 -8.10 -10.53 42.05
C ARG A 52 -7.08 -11.41 41.34
N ALA A 53 -6.41 -12.27 42.08
CA ALA A 53 -5.26 -13.03 41.59
C ALA A 53 -5.61 -14.25 40.73
N HIS A 54 -6.88 -14.64 40.64
CA HIS A 54 -7.27 -15.93 40.05
C HIS A 54 -8.09 -15.75 38.78
N CYS A 55 -7.77 -16.53 37.76
CA CYS A 55 -8.44 -16.52 36.48
C CYS A 55 -9.58 -17.54 36.43
N ALA A 56 -10.81 -17.06 36.28
CA ALA A 56 -11.98 -17.87 36.00
C ALA A 56 -12.17 -18.05 34.49
N GLN A 57 -12.59 -19.24 34.04
CA GLN A 57 -12.93 -19.50 32.64
C GLN A 57 -14.16 -18.72 32.18
N PHE A 58 -14.30 -18.57 30.85
CA PHE A 58 -15.46 -17.94 30.23
C PHE A 58 -16.77 -18.58 30.72
N GLY A 59 -17.70 -17.75 31.20
CA GLY A 59 -19.00 -18.19 31.73
C GLY A 59 -19.00 -18.67 33.18
N CYS A 60 -17.83 -18.71 33.85
CA CYS A 60 -17.73 -19.01 35.28
C CYS A 60 -17.71 -17.76 36.19
N SER A 61 -17.61 -16.57 35.60
CA SER A 61 -17.62 -15.29 36.31
C SER A 61 -18.23 -14.19 35.44
N ASP A 62 -18.85 -13.20 36.08
CA ASP A 62 -19.36 -11.97 35.44
C ASP A 62 -18.29 -10.87 35.37
N GLU A 63 -17.07 -11.13 35.83
CA GLU A 63 -15.97 -10.16 35.80
C GLU A 63 -15.48 -9.95 34.35
N PRO A 64 -15.38 -8.69 33.85
CA PRO A 64 -15.10 -8.40 32.44
C PRO A 64 -13.84 -9.04 31.84
N TRP A 65 -12.86 -9.35 32.70
CA TRP A 65 -11.57 -9.94 32.31
C TRP A 65 -11.33 -11.34 32.89
N GLY A 66 -12.34 -11.93 33.54
CA GLY A 66 -12.23 -13.25 34.18
C GLY A 66 -11.47 -13.29 35.52
N CYS A 67 -10.83 -12.19 35.93
CA CYS A 67 -10.05 -12.16 37.18
C CYS A 67 -10.92 -11.98 38.43
N VAL A 68 -10.84 -12.92 39.37
CA VAL A 68 -11.62 -12.97 40.61
C VAL A 68 -10.73 -13.03 41.85
N ALA A 69 -11.29 -12.61 43.00
CA ALA A 69 -10.59 -12.55 44.28
C ALA A 69 -10.42 -13.91 44.94
N GLU A 70 -11.46 -14.75 44.88
CA GLU A 70 -11.46 -16.09 45.46
C GLU A 70 -11.10 -17.11 44.38
N LEU A 71 -10.32 -18.13 44.77
CA LEU A 71 -9.94 -19.21 43.87
C LEU A 71 -11.21 -19.92 43.34
N PRO A 72 -11.45 -19.94 42.01
CA PRO A 72 -12.59 -20.64 41.45
C PRO A 72 -12.55 -22.14 41.74
N GLU A 73 -13.71 -22.81 41.60
CA GLU A 73 -13.74 -24.27 41.56
C GLU A 73 -12.82 -24.82 40.46
N PRO A 74 -12.21 -26.01 40.61
CA PRO A 74 -11.21 -26.51 39.67
C PRO A 74 -11.67 -26.59 38.21
N SER A 75 -12.96 -26.83 37.95
CA SER A 75 -13.53 -26.85 36.60
C SER A 75 -13.64 -25.46 35.95
N CYS A 76 -13.53 -24.40 36.75
CA CYS A 76 -13.64 -23.01 36.35
C CYS A 76 -12.31 -22.25 36.51
N HIS A 77 -11.28 -22.85 37.10
CA HIS A 77 -9.97 -22.21 37.29
C HIS A 77 -9.09 -22.46 36.06
N SER A 78 -8.52 -21.40 35.49
CA SER A 78 -7.57 -21.47 34.35
C SER A 78 -6.27 -20.76 34.74
N PRO A 79 -5.41 -21.41 35.55
CA PRO A 79 -4.24 -20.75 36.12
C PRO A 79 -3.25 -20.24 35.06
N CYS A 80 -3.32 -20.73 33.82
CA CYS A 80 -2.25 -20.53 32.82
C CYS A 80 -2.74 -19.99 31.49
N GLY A 81 -4.06 -19.82 31.33
CA GLY A 81 -4.67 -19.54 30.04
C GLY A 81 -4.57 -20.72 29.07
N GLY A 82 -5.46 -20.77 28.08
CA GLY A 82 -5.57 -21.86 27.12
C GLY A 82 -6.58 -22.95 27.52
N GLU A 83 -6.78 -23.91 26.62
CA GLU A 83 -7.63 -25.08 26.87
C GLU A 83 -6.99 -26.00 27.92
N LEU A 84 -7.84 -26.59 28.77
CA LEU A 84 -7.56 -27.30 30.02
C LEU A 84 -6.55 -28.47 29.99
N GLU A 85 -5.85 -28.72 28.87
CA GLU A 85 -4.97 -29.88 28.72
C GLU A 85 -3.50 -29.60 29.07
N ASP A 86 -3.09 -28.34 29.24
CA ASP A 86 -1.70 -27.98 29.58
C ASP A 86 -1.53 -27.60 31.06
N SER A 87 -1.39 -28.63 31.91
CA SER A 87 -1.20 -28.49 33.36
C SER A 87 0.26 -28.23 33.79
N THR A 88 1.16 -28.00 32.84
CA THR A 88 2.62 -27.93 33.08
C THR A 88 3.07 -26.69 33.86
N CYS A 89 2.24 -25.66 33.92
CA CYS A 89 2.47 -24.41 34.63
C CYS A 89 2.27 -24.47 36.16
N LEU A 90 1.77 -25.58 36.71
CA LEU A 90 1.53 -25.75 38.15
C LEU A 90 2.70 -26.44 38.90
N THR A 91 3.80 -26.77 38.23
CA THR A 91 4.90 -27.52 38.85
C THR A 91 5.88 -26.62 39.58
N GLY A 92 5.48 -26.19 40.77
CA GLY A 92 6.39 -25.88 41.87
C GLY A 92 6.86 -27.16 42.58
N ASP A 93 7.41 -28.13 41.85
CA ASP A 93 7.95 -29.35 42.45
C ASP A 93 9.35 -29.11 42.98
N THR A 94 9.45 -29.04 44.31
CA THR A 94 10.70 -29.05 45.04
C THR A 94 11.12 -30.51 45.27
N GLU A 95 11.62 -31.18 44.25
CA GLU A 95 12.27 -32.48 44.41
C GLU A 95 13.77 -32.35 44.16
N THR A 96 14.51 -32.45 45.26
CA THR A 96 15.96 -32.51 45.30
C THR A 96 16.36 -33.97 45.12
N GLU A 97 16.59 -34.42 43.88
CA GLU A 97 17.23 -35.70 43.60
C GLU A 97 18.58 -35.49 42.92
N SER A 98 19.64 -35.81 43.66
CA SER A 98 20.99 -35.95 43.14
C SER A 98 21.11 -37.28 42.38
N GLY A 99 20.84 -37.23 41.08
CA GLY A 99 21.14 -38.31 40.13
C GLY A 99 22.23 -37.84 39.17
N GLU A 100 23.22 -38.69 38.89
CA GLU A 100 24.32 -38.43 37.95
C GLU A 100 23.75 -37.90 36.61
N GLU A 101 24.04 -36.62 36.30
CA GLU A 101 23.46 -35.88 35.19
C GLU A 101 23.85 -36.54 33.85
N GLY A 102 22.89 -37.21 33.23
CA GLY A 102 22.93 -37.49 31.80
C GLY A 102 22.89 -36.18 31.00
N PRO A 103 23.10 -36.24 29.67
CA PRO A 103 22.96 -35.06 28.82
C PRO A 103 21.57 -34.42 29.00
N ALA A 104 21.52 -33.09 28.99
CA ALA A 104 20.30 -32.30 29.17
C ALA A 104 19.27 -32.49 28.04
N CYS A 105 19.71 -33.02 26.89
CA CYS A 105 18.87 -33.38 25.75
C CYS A 105 19.45 -34.60 25.02
N ALA A 106 18.58 -35.39 24.40
CA ALA A 106 18.93 -36.46 23.47
C ALA A 106 18.68 -36.05 22.01
N ASP A 107 17.68 -35.19 21.76
CA ASP A 107 17.38 -34.60 20.46
C ASP A 107 16.80 -33.18 20.59
N ASP A 108 16.60 -32.50 19.46
CA ASP A 108 16.08 -31.12 19.40
C ASP A 108 14.67 -30.99 20.01
N GLY A 109 13.88 -32.06 20.03
CA GLY A 109 12.55 -32.08 20.63
C GLY A 109 12.56 -31.99 22.16
N ASP A 110 13.68 -32.31 22.81
CA ASP A 110 13.89 -32.12 24.25
C ASP A 110 14.17 -30.65 24.61
N CYS A 111 14.46 -29.81 23.62
CA CYS A 111 14.84 -28.42 23.77
C CYS A 111 13.69 -27.47 23.42
N SER A 112 13.64 -26.30 24.07
CA SER A 112 12.54 -25.33 23.87
C SER A 112 12.98 -23.89 24.07
N GLY A 113 12.10 -22.95 23.68
CA GLY A 113 12.34 -21.51 23.83
C GLY A 113 13.49 -21.01 22.96
N SER A 114 14.38 -20.20 23.55
CA SER A 114 15.51 -19.57 22.85
C SER A 114 16.68 -20.51 22.56
N LYS A 115 16.61 -21.78 22.99
CA LYS A 115 17.65 -22.78 22.77
C LYS A 115 17.01 -24.09 22.28
N PRO A 116 16.49 -24.13 21.05
CA PRO A 116 15.71 -25.27 20.57
C PRO A 116 16.56 -26.41 19.99
N PHE A 117 17.89 -26.34 20.04
CA PHE A 117 18.77 -27.33 19.40
C PHE A 117 19.56 -28.14 20.42
N CYS A 118 19.66 -29.45 20.26
CA CYS A 118 20.47 -30.31 21.11
C CYS A 118 21.90 -30.44 20.55
N VAL A 119 22.83 -29.67 21.11
CA VAL A 119 24.23 -29.65 20.67
C VAL A 119 25.11 -30.30 21.73
N ALA A 120 25.68 -31.47 21.39
CA ALA A 120 26.55 -32.24 22.29
C ALA A 120 25.91 -32.60 23.65
N GLY A 121 24.59 -32.79 23.66
CA GLY A 121 23.83 -33.15 24.87
C GLY A 121 23.46 -31.96 25.75
N GLU A 122 23.63 -30.73 25.27
CA GLU A 122 23.13 -29.51 25.91
C GLU A 122 22.18 -28.76 24.96
N CYS A 123 21.08 -28.21 25.49
CA CYS A 123 20.24 -27.33 24.70
C CYS A 123 20.99 -26.03 24.40
N GLY A 124 21.06 -25.72 23.12
CA GLY A 124 21.82 -24.63 22.52
C GLY A 124 20.99 -23.83 21.52
N ASP A 125 21.53 -22.68 21.15
CA ASP A 125 20.95 -21.83 20.12
C ASP A 125 21.41 -22.24 18.71
N CYS A 126 20.82 -21.63 17.67
CA CYS A 126 21.13 -21.98 16.29
C CYS A 126 22.61 -21.76 15.91
N SER A 127 23.31 -20.83 16.57
CA SER A 127 24.72 -20.53 16.25
C SER A 127 25.68 -21.63 16.70
N GLN A 128 25.21 -22.54 17.55
CA GLN A 128 26.00 -23.65 18.08
C GLN A 128 25.88 -24.92 17.21
N THR A 129 24.99 -24.94 16.22
CA THR A 129 24.85 -26.07 15.30
C THR A 129 25.94 -26.04 14.22
N GLN A 130 26.10 -27.15 13.50
CA GLN A 130 27.10 -27.24 12.42
C GLN A 130 26.72 -26.38 11.20
N ASP A 131 25.42 -26.24 10.95
CA ASP A 131 24.84 -25.45 9.87
C ASP A 131 23.65 -24.67 10.45
N PRO A 132 23.91 -23.46 10.99
CA PRO A 132 22.91 -22.67 11.73
C PRO A 132 21.61 -22.43 10.97
N ASP A 133 21.71 -22.09 9.68
CA ASP A 133 20.54 -21.79 8.85
C ASP A 133 19.80 -23.08 8.47
N ALA A 134 20.51 -24.15 8.09
CA ALA A 134 19.85 -25.43 7.81
C ALA A 134 19.10 -25.97 9.03
N ALA A 135 19.67 -25.82 10.23
CA ALA A 135 19.02 -26.20 11.48
C ALA A 135 17.75 -25.38 11.74
N CYS A 136 17.80 -24.07 11.56
CA CYS A 136 16.63 -23.19 11.65
C CYS A 136 15.56 -23.52 10.60
N ALA A 137 15.95 -23.76 9.35
CA ALA A 137 15.04 -24.12 8.27
C ALA A 137 14.34 -25.46 8.51
N GLU A 138 15.05 -26.48 9.01
CA GLU A 138 14.46 -27.78 9.35
C GLU A 138 13.51 -27.67 10.54
N SER A 139 13.96 -27.05 11.64
CA SER A 139 13.18 -26.91 12.88
C SER A 139 11.89 -26.13 12.68
N SER A 140 11.95 -25.02 11.93
CA SER A 140 10.80 -24.16 11.64
C SER A 140 9.96 -24.60 10.44
N ARG A 141 10.34 -25.69 9.75
CA ARG A 141 9.78 -26.08 8.44
C ARG A 141 9.81 -24.94 7.41
N GLY A 142 10.86 -24.14 7.46
CA GLY A 142 11.12 -23.03 6.54
C GLY A 142 10.45 -21.70 6.94
N ALA A 143 9.72 -21.61 8.05
CA ALA A 143 9.12 -20.34 8.49
C ALA A 143 10.17 -19.33 8.98
N THR A 144 11.20 -19.80 9.67
CA THR A 144 12.31 -18.97 10.16
C THR A 144 13.63 -19.64 9.77
N PRO A 145 14.03 -19.59 8.49
CA PRO A 145 15.14 -20.39 7.99
C PRO A 145 16.53 -19.80 8.30
N VAL A 146 16.61 -18.58 8.81
CA VAL A 146 17.87 -17.86 9.01
C VAL A 146 18.26 -17.85 10.49
N CYS A 147 19.49 -18.22 10.81
CA CYS A 147 20.04 -18.02 12.14
C CYS A 147 20.71 -16.65 12.25
N ALA A 148 20.06 -15.69 12.91
CA ALA A 148 20.61 -14.37 13.17
C ALA A 148 20.61 -14.07 14.66
N ALA A 149 21.72 -13.54 15.18
CA ALA A 149 21.86 -13.19 16.60
C ALA A 149 21.47 -14.33 17.56
N ALA A 150 21.86 -15.58 17.23
CA ALA A 150 21.52 -16.79 17.98
C ALA A 150 20.01 -17.09 18.06
N GLN A 151 19.21 -16.58 17.13
CA GLN A 151 17.78 -16.87 17.01
C GLN A 151 17.43 -17.26 15.58
N CYS A 152 16.48 -18.18 15.43
CA CYS A 152 15.88 -18.45 14.13
C CYS A 152 14.88 -17.33 13.80
N VAL A 153 15.12 -16.66 12.68
CA VAL A 153 14.32 -15.54 12.17
C VAL A 153 13.93 -15.79 10.71
N GLU A 154 12.96 -15.04 10.20
CA GLU A 154 12.50 -15.19 8.81
C GLU A 154 13.60 -14.80 7.82
N CYS A 155 14.38 -13.76 8.17
CA CYS A 155 15.41 -13.22 7.31
C CYS A 155 16.48 -12.47 8.10
N SER A 156 17.58 -12.11 7.44
CA SER A 156 18.53 -11.13 7.94
C SER A 156 19.04 -10.23 6.81
N VAL A 157 19.66 -9.10 7.15
CA VAL A 157 20.29 -8.19 6.17
C VAL A 157 21.39 -8.88 5.35
N GLU A 158 21.98 -9.94 5.87
CA GLU A 158 23.01 -10.73 5.19
C GLU A 158 22.40 -11.81 4.28
N GLN A 159 21.12 -12.14 4.49
CA GLN A 159 20.40 -13.22 3.81
C GLN A 159 19.03 -12.76 3.31
N VAL A 160 19.02 -11.66 2.56
CA VAL A 160 17.79 -11.09 1.96
C VAL A 160 17.05 -12.08 1.05
N GLY A 161 17.75 -13.06 0.47
CA GLY A 161 17.14 -14.10 -0.37
C GLY A 161 16.25 -15.11 0.37
N ALA A 162 16.14 -15.03 1.70
CA ALA A 162 15.17 -15.83 2.47
C ALA A 162 13.73 -15.35 2.27
N CYS A 163 13.56 -14.05 1.96
CA CYS A 163 12.28 -13.43 1.69
C CYS A 163 11.86 -13.64 0.23
N ILE A 164 10.67 -14.20 0.00
CA ILE A 164 10.16 -14.58 -1.32
C ILE A 164 8.69 -14.17 -1.50
N ASP A 165 8.19 -14.33 -2.72
CA ASP A 165 6.80 -14.12 -3.09
C ASP A 165 6.29 -12.69 -2.75
N THR A 166 5.29 -12.57 -1.89
CA THR A 166 4.63 -11.31 -1.51
C THR A 166 5.35 -10.55 -0.39
N ALA A 167 6.43 -11.11 0.15
CA ALA A 167 7.21 -10.49 1.19
C ALA A 167 8.70 -10.61 0.86
N PRO A 168 9.20 -9.93 -0.19
CA PRO A 168 10.57 -10.06 -0.67
C PRO A 168 11.60 -9.24 0.14
N ILE A 169 11.15 -8.38 1.07
CA ILE A 169 12.01 -7.45 1.80
C ILE A 169 12.23 -7.94 3.22
N CYS A 170 13.47 -7.97 3.68
CA CYS A 170 13.76 -8.21 5.08
C CYS A 170 13.74 -6.90 5.88
N ASP A 171 12.81 -6.76 6.83
CA ASP A 171 12.84 -5.65 7.78
C ASP A 171 13.97 -5.89 8.81
N PRO A 172 15.04 -5.08 8.82
CA PRO A 172 16.17 -5.27 9.72
C PRO A 172 15.83 -5.02 11.19
N ALA A 173 14.74 -4.32 11.50
CA ALA A 173 14.35 -4.02 12.88
C ALA A 173 13.68 -5.22 13.55
N THR A 174 12.93 -6.01 12.79
CA THR A 174 12.13 -7.13 13.28
C THR A 174 12.65 -8.50 12.81
N ASN A 175 13.54 -8.54 11.82
CA ASN A 175 13.97 -9.75 11.11
C ASN A 175 12.79 -10.55 10.52
N THR A 176 11.75 -9.83 10.06
CA THR A 176 10.57 -10.40 9.40
C THR A 176 10.55 -10.03 7.92
N CYS A 177 10.04 -10.93 7.10
CA CYS A 177 9.79 -10.64 5.69
C CYS A 177 8.54 -9.77 5.55
N VAL A 178 8.67 -8.66 4.83
CA VAL A 178 7.60 -7.70 4.54
C VAL A 178 7.48 -7.47 3.04
N GLY A 179 6.31 -7.02 2.60
CA GLY A 179 6.08 -6.59 1.23
C GLY A 179 6.95 -5.38 0.87
N CYS A 180 7.25 -5.21 -0.41
CA CYS A 180 7.77 -3.95 -0.90
C CYS A 180 6.67 -2.88 -0.92
N ASP A 181 7.04 -1.65 -0.60
CA ASP A 181 6.22 -0.45 -0.69
C ASP A 181 6.73 0.52 -1.77
N TYR A 182 7.99 0.36 -2.20
CA TYR A 182 8.68 1.22 -3.17
C TYR A 182 9.47 0.39 -4.17
N HIS A 183 9.59 0.90 -5.39
CA HIS A 183 10.28 0.18 -6.46
C HIS A 183 11.77 -0.03 -6.16
N GLU A 184 12.44 0.93 -5.50
CA GLU A 184 13.85 0.81 -5.08
C GLU A 184 14.13 -0.35 -4.11
N GLN A 185 13.11 -0.90 -3.45
CA GLN A 185 13.28 -2.06 -2.57
C GLN A 185 13.43 -3.37 -3.35
N CYS A 186 13.05 -3.38 -4.63
CA CYS A 186 13.22 -4.51 -5.52
C CYS A 186 14.56 -4.36 -6.28
N PRO A 187 15.60 -5.17 -5.98
CA PRO A 187 16.97 -4.89 -6.44
C PRO A 187 17.18 -4.91 -7.96
N ALA A 188 16.24 -5.48 -8.71
CA ALA A 188 16.34 -5.65 -10.14
C ALA A 188 15.09 -5.13 -10.87
N GLY A 189 13.89 -5.40 -10.34
CA GLY A 189 12.63 -4.98 -10.94
C GLY A 189 11.92 -3.86 -10.20
N ALA A 190 10.62 -3.77 -10.41
CA ALA A 190 9.73 -2.86 -9.74
C ALA A 190 8.95 -3.56 -8.61
N CYS A 191 8.54 -2.81 -7.59
CA CYS A 191 7.54 -3.27 -6.66
C CYS A 191 6.12 -3.29 -7.27
N GLN A 192 5.38 -4.37 -7.04
CA GLN A 192 3.94 -4.44 -7.25
C GLN A 192 3.23 -4.01 -5.95
N VAL A 193 3.09 -2.70 -5.73
CA VAL A 193 2.77 -2.15 -4.40
C VAL A 193 1.45 -2.64 -3.78
N LEU A 194 0.51 -3.17 -4.56
CA LEU A 194 -0.70 -3.79 -3.99
C LEU A 194 -0.43 -5.13 -3.29
N THR A 195 0.43 -5.95 -3.87
CA THR A 195 0.69 -7.31 -3.43
C THR A 195 1.92 -7.37 -2.54
N GLY A 196 2.76 -6.34 -2.57
CA GLY A 196 4.05 -6.31 -1.90
C GLY A 196 5.11 -7.19 -2.57
N SER A 197 4.83 -7.80 -3.73
CA SER A 197 5.81 -8.63 -4.45
C SER A 197 6.66 -7.81 -5.42
N CYS A 198 7.88 -8.25 -5.68
CA CYS A 198 8.71 -7.69 -6.75
C CYS A 198 8.37 -8.29 -8.12
N LEU A 199 8.37 -7.48 -9.17
CA LEU A 199 8.32 -7.94 -10.55
C LEU A 199 9.59 -8.75 -10.89
N PRO A 200 9.54 -9.64 -11.91
CA PRO A 200 10.64 -10.56 -12.21
C PRO A 200 11.96 -9.85 -12.51
N ASP A 201 13.03 -10.26 -11.84
CA ASP A 201 14.39 -9.74 -11.94
C ASP A 201 15.11 -10.07 -13.27
N ASN A 202 14.53 -10.94 -14.08
CA ASN A 202 15.04 -11.36 -15.38
C ASN A 202 14.27 -10.76 -16.55
N ARG A 203 13.38 -9.79 -16.28
CA ARG A 203 12.50 -9.14 -17.25
C ARG A 203 12.54 -7.63 -17.13
N ILE A 204 13.75 -7.12 -17.20
CA ILE A 204 14.05 -5.70 -17.15
C ILE A 204 14.67 -5.32 -18.48
N TRP A 205 14.19 -4.22 -19.04
CA TRP A 205 14.73 -3.67 -20.27
C TRP A 205 14.92 -2.18 -20.12
N HIS A 206 16.07 -1.70 -20.58
CA HIS A 206 16.37 -0.27 -20.59
C HIS A 206 15.98 0.34 -21.93
N VAL A 207 15.34 1.50 -21.88
CA VAL A 207 14.95 2.28 -23.06
C VAL A 207 15.68 3.61 -23.04
N ASP A 208 16.41 3.90 -24.10
CA ASP A 208 17.11 5.19 -24.29
C ASP A 208 17.00 5.62 -25.76
N GLY A 209 16.25 6.70 -25.99
CA GLY A 209 16.02 7.27 -27.32
C GLY A 209 17.26 7.85 -27.99
N ASP A 210 18.37 8.01 -27.28
CA ASP A 210 19.67 8.41 -27.83
C ASP A 210 20.54 7.21 -28.21
N GLY A 211 20.14 6.02 -27.78
CA GLY A 211 20.84 4.75 -27.97
C GLY A 211 21.90 4.46 -26.92
N GLY A 212 22.29 3.19 -26.83
CA GLY A 212 23.21 2.70 -25.79
C GLY A 212 22.57 1.74 -24.79
N GLN A 213 21.24 1.61 -24.84
CA GLN A 213 20.45 0.65 -24.08
C GLN A 213 19.81 -0.42 -24.97
N ASP A 214 18.95 -1.26 -24.39
CA ASP A 214 18.33 -2.41 -25.07
C ASP A 214 17.41 -1.98 -26.22
N PHE A 215 16.66 -0.89 -26.03
CA PHE A 215 15.70 -0.37 -27.01
C PHE A 215 15.79 1.16 -27.16
N LEU A 216 15.39 1.64 -28.33
CA LEU A 216 15.29 3.08 -28.63
C LEU A 216 13.89 3.66 -28.39
N GLN A 217 12.88 2.81 -28.29
CA GLN A 217 11.46 3.18 -28.16
C GLN A 217 10.80 2.33 -27.09
N ILE A 218 9.86 2.92 -26.36
CA ILE A 218 9.12 2.27 -25.29
C ILE A 218 8.21 1.19 -25.87
N SER A 219 7.53 1.50 -26.98
CA SER A 219 6.67 0.54 -27.69
C SER A 219 7.43 -0.72 -28.14
N GLN A 220 8.72 -0.62 -28.50
CA GLN A 220 9.54 -1.78 -28.85
C GLN A 220 9.87 -2.66 -27.64
N ALA A 221 10.19 -2.04 -26.50
CA ALA A 221 10.48 -2.74 -25.27
C ALA A 221 9.22 -3.44 -24.71
N LEU A 222 8.06 -2.81 -24.83
CA LEU A 222 6.76 -3.39 -24.47
C LEU A 222 6.44 -4.69 -25.20
N LEU A 223 6.97 -4.92 -26.41
CA LEU A 223 6.79 -6.19 -27.15
C LEU A 223 7.48 -7.38 -26.46
N GLN A 224 8.39 -7.13 -25.52
CA GLN A 224 9.01 -8.18 -24.71
C GLN A 224 8.10 -8.65 -23.55
N ILE A 225 7.05 -7.89 -23.24
CA ILE A 225 6.04 -8.23 -22.23
C ILE A 225 4.81 -8.72 -22.96
N LYS A 226 4.58 -10.04 -23.00
CA LYS A 226 3.44 -10.61 -23.71
C LYS A 226 2.17 -10.47 -22.88
N THR A 227 1.02 -10.76 -23.49
CA THR A 227 -0.28 -10.88 -22.82
C THR A 227 -0.19 -11.70 -21.52
N GLY A 228 -0.72 -11.14 -20.43
CA GLY A 228 -0.73 -11.80 -19.11
C GLY A 228 0.63 -11.94 -18.42
N GLU A 229 1.70 -11.36 -18.99
CA GLU A 229 3.03 -11.38 -18.41
C GLU A 229 3.36 -10.07 -17.69
N SER A 230 4.40 -10.10 -16.84
CA SER A 230 4.91 -8.95 -16.11
C SER A 230 6.34 -8.57 -16.49
N GLY A 231 6.70 -7.29 -16.36
CA GLY A 231 8.05 -6.81 -16.63
C GLY A 231 8.26 -5.35 -16.27
N THR A 232 9.53 -4.95 -16.21
CA THR A 232 9.95 -3.58 -15.86
C THR A 232 10.68 -2.94 -17.04
N LEU A 233 10.30 -1.73 -17.40
CA LEU A 233 11.02 -0.88 -18.34
C LEU A 233 11.67 0.28 -17.59
N ILE A 234 12.99 0.38 -17.66
CA ILE A 234 13.75 1.51 -17.11
C ILE A 234 13.94 2.53 -18.23
N ILE A 235 13.33 3.69 -18.08
CA ILE A 235 13.28 4.73 -19.09
C ILE A 235 14.34 5.78 -18.78
N HIS A 236 15.30 5.94 -19.69
CA HIS A 236 16.34 6.97 -19.59
C HIS A 236 15.87 8.27 -20.23
N GLU A 237 16.22 9.41 -19.65
CA GLU A 237 15.95 10.73 -20.22
C GLU A 237 16.77 10.95 -21.49
N ARG A 238 16.11 11.48 -22.53
CA ARG A 238 16.79 11.80 -23.78
C ARG A 238 17.55 13.13 -23.67
N SER A 239 18.69 13.18 -24.35
CA SER A 239 19.59 14.33 -24.39
C SER A 239 18.87 15.63 -24.73
N GLY A 240 19.01 16.60 -23.83
CA GLY A 240 18.40 17.92 -23.98
C GLY A 240 16.92 17.98 -23.64
N GLY A 241 16.38 17.01 -22.88
CA GLY A 241 14.99 16.97 -22.44
C GLY A 241 14.01 16.72 -23.58
N VAL A 242 14.45 16.01 -24.62
CA VAL A 242 13.60 15.68 -25.77
C VAL A 242 12.62 14.59 -25.36
N ALA A 243 11.34 14.77 -25.73
CA ALA A 243 10.32 13.78 -25.39
C ALA A 243 10.49 12.46 -26.17
N TYR A 244 10.03 11.36 -25.57
CA TYR A 244 9.60 10.17 -26.29
C TYR A 244 8.28 10.49 -26.98
N ASP A 245 8.34 10.86 -28.26
CA ASP A 245 7.18 11.21 -29.10
C ASP A 245 6.58 9.94 -29.71
N GLU A 246 5.79 9.20 -28.93
CA GLU A 246 5.14 7.97 -29.37
C GLU A 246 3.80 7.72 -28.65
N ALA A 247 2.89 7.00 -29.31
CA ALA A 247 1.67 6.50 -28.69
C ALA A 247 1.95 5.17 -27.98
N ILE A 248 1.77 5.13 -26.66
CA ILE A 248 2.05 3.98 -25.82
C ILE A 248 0.74 3.32 -25.42
N VAL A 249 0.59 2.03 -25.76
CA VAL A 249 -0.61 1.25 -25.44
C VAL A 249 -0.23 0.04 -24.60
N ILE A 250 -0.75 0.00 -23.38
CA ILE A 250 -0.57 -1.12 -22.45
C ILE A 250 -1.94 -1.75 -22.22
N GLY A 251 -2.04 -3.02 -22.60
CA GLY A 251 -3.30 -3.76 -22.70
C GLY A 251 -3.07 -5.26 -22.54
N ASP A 252 -4.11 -6.05 -22.73
CA ASP A 252 -4.06 -7.53 -22.68
C ASP A 252 -3.59 -8.08 -21.33
N ALA A 253 -4.12 -7.54 -20.22
CA ALA A 253 -3.83 -7.97 -18.85
C ALA A 253 -2.34 -8.03 -18.50
N ARG A 254 -1.55 -7.11 -19.06
CA ARG A 254 -0.11 -6.99 -18.77
C ARG A 254 0.11 -6.29 -17.42
N ILE A 255 1.17 -6.67 -16.72
CA ILE A 255 1.64 -5.97 -15.52
C ILE A 255 2.97 -5.28 -15.84
N VAL A 256 2.94 -3.96 -16.02
CA VAL A 256 4.11 -3.21 -16.53
C VAL A 256 4.50 -2.13 -15.54
N ALA A 257 5.78 -2.09 -15.19
CA ALA A 257 6.36 -0.92 -14.54
C ALA A 257 7.17 -0.10 -15.55
N LEU A 258 6.89 1.19 -15.66
CA LEU A 258 7.70 2.19 -16.37
C LEU A 258 8.35 3.09 -15.31
N ILE A 259 9.65 2.93 -15.09
CA ILE A 259 10.38 3.63 -14.03
C ILE A 259 11.47 4.49 -14.67
N ALA A 260 11.58 5.74 -14.25
CA ALA A 260 12.70 6.59 -14.64
C ALA A 260 14.03 6.01 -14.15
N ALA A 261 15.08 6.12 -14.97
CA ALA A 261 16.42 5.81 -14.50
C ALA A 261 16.81 6.71 -13.30
N PRO A 262 17.66 6.23 -12.36
CA PRO A 262 17.97 6.97 -11.14
C PRO A 262 18.50 8.38 -11.41
N GLY A 263 17.79 9.39 -10.89
CA GLY A 263 18.15 10.81 -11.01
C GLY A 263 17.75 11.47 -12.33
N GLU A 264 16.98 10.77 -13.17
CA GLU A 264 16.49 11.27 -14.45
C GLU A 264 14.96 11.53 -14.38
N ARG A 265 14.44 12.36 -15.28
CA ARG A 265 13.00 12.63 -15.44
C ARG A 265 12.62 12.59 -16.92
N PRO A 266 12.50 11.39 -17.52
CA PRO A 266 12.17 11.26 -18.94
C PRO A 266 10.79 11.86 -19.24
N LEU A 267 10.73 12.62 -20.33
CA LEU A 267 9.50 13.22 -20.84
C LEU A 267 8.84 12.29 -21.87
N LEU A 268 7.58 11.94 -21.67
CA LEU A 268 6.73 11.23 -22.62
C LEU A 268 5.74 12.21 -23.22
N ASP A 269 5.59 12.19 -24.55
CA ASP A 269 4.66 13.05 -25.27
C ASP A 269 4.06 12.31 -26.48
N ASN A 270 2.90 12.78 -26.90
CA ASN A 270 2.34 12.49 -28.20
C ASN A 270 1.52 13.71 -28.62
N ALA A 271 2.15 14.54 -29.45
CA ALA A 271 1.57 15.82 -29.87
C ALA A 271 0.27 15.65 -30.69
N ASP A 272 0.03 14.45 -31.23
CA ASP A 272 -1.09 14.17 -32.14
C ASP A 272 -2.21 13.35 -31.49
N GLY A 273 -2.12 12.97 -30.21
CA GLY A 273 -3.17 12.18 -29.56
C GLY A 273 -2.88 11.73 -28.14
N THR A 274 -3.27 10.50 -27.82
CA THR A 274 -3.07 9.91 -26.50
C THR A 274 -1.61 9.50 -26.32
N THR A 275 -0.97 9.94 -25.24
CA THR A 275 0.43 9.58 -24.97
C THR A 275 0.52 8.18 -24.36
N LEU A 276 -0.23 7.92 -23.29
CA LEU A 276 -0.32 6.61 -22.66
C LEU A 276 -1.79 6.18 -22.50
N TRP A 277 -2.12 5.04 -23.11
CA TRP A 277 -3.42 4.37 -23.00
C TRP A 277 -3.25 3.04 -22.27
N VAL A 278 -3.96 2.87 -21.15
CA VAL A 278 -3.93 1.65 -20.34
C VAL A 278 -5.30 0.99 -20.35
N ASP A 279 -5.41 -0.26 -20.81
CA ASP A 279 -6.69 -0.95 -20.95
C ASP A 279 -6.67 -2.45 -20.61
N LEU A 280 -7.82 -3.09 -20.80
CA LEU A 280 -7.99 -4.55 -20.84
C LEU A 280 -7.43 -5.28 -19.62
N ASP A 281 -7.87 -4.86 -18.42
CA ASP A 281 -7.48 -5.43 -17.12
C ASP A 281 -5.96 -5.37 -16.85
N SER A 282 -5.24 -4.47 -17.52
CA SER A 282 -3.81 -4.27 -17.29
C SER A 282 -3.55 -3.56 -15.96
N GLU A 283 -2.34 -3.73 -15.45
CA GLU A 283 -1.85 -3.08 -14.25
C GLU A 283 -0.55 -2.35 -14.57
N VAL A 284 -0.52 -1.03 -14.39
CA VAL A 284 0.62 -0.20 -14.79
C VAL A 284 1.14 0.61 -13.61
N TYR A 285 2.45 0.57 -13.40
CA TYR A 285 3.17 1.35 -12.40
C TYR A 285 4.04 2.38 -13.10
N LEU A 286 3.85 3.66 -12.79
CA LEU A 286 4.64 4.76 -13.34
C LEU A 286 5.41 5.43 -12.20
N GLU A 287 6.72 5.59 -12.38
CA GLU A 287 7.57 6.24 -11.39
C GLU A 287 8.54 7.26 -12.03
N GLY A 288 8.55 8.49 -11.51
CA GLY A 288 9.55 9.49 -11.88
C GLY A 288 9.42 10.04 -13.31
N LEU A 289 8.27 9.84 -13.95
CA LEU A 289 8.03 10.22 -15.34
C LEU A 289 7.35 11.59 -15.44
N ASP A 290 7.66 12.33 -16.50
CA ASP A 290 6.89 13.49 -16.93
C ASP A 290 6.07 13.13 -18.16
N ILE A 291 4.73 13.23 -18.09
CA ILE A 291 3.82 12.86 -19.17
C ILE A 291 3.04 14.10 -19.61
N THR A 292 3.12 14.44 -20.89
CA THR A 292 2.36 15.53 -21.50
C THR A 292 1.72 15.05 -22.79
N GLY A 293 0.77 15.81 -23.34
CA GLY A 293 0.18 15.49 -24.63
C GLY A 293 -1.19 16.15 -24.80
N ILE A 294 -1.84 15.94 -25.95
CA ILE A 294 -3.24 16.31 -26.13
C ILE A 294 -4.08 15.61 -25.07
N GLU A 295 -3.87 14.30 -24.94
CA GLU A 295 -4.49 13.43 -23.95
C GLU A 295 -3.38 12.58 -23.30
N PRO A 296 -2.71 13.11 -22.27
CA PRO A 296 -1.49 12.48 -21.76
C PRO A 296 -1.73 11.08 -21.19
N LEU A 297 -2.84 10.85 -20.48
CA LEU A 297 -3.09 9.57 -19.82
C LEU A 297 -4.57 9.16 -19.83
N VAL A 298 -4.85 7.99 -20.41
CA VAL A 298 -6.18 7.35 -20.41
C VAL A 298 -6.08 5.97 -19.76
N VAL A 299 -7.03 5.67 -18.88
CA VAL A 299 -7.18 4.37 -18.22
C VAL A 299 -8.60 3.87 -18.41
N ASP A 300 -8.76 2.72 -19.05
CA ASP A 300 -10.05 2.14 -19.43
C ASP A 300 -10.14 0.68 -18.96
N ASN A 301 -10.97 0.40 -17.94
CA ASN A 301 -11.06 -0.94 -17.32
C ASN A 301 -9.67 -1.53 -16.96
N ALA A 302 -8.85 -0.73 -16.29
CA ALA A 302 -7.49 -1.10 -15.91
C ALA A 302 -7.09 -0.44 -14.57
N THR A 303 -5.91 -0.81 -14.06
CA THR A 303 -5.36 -0.25 -12.82
C THR A 303 -4.06 0.49 -13.08
N LEU A 304 -3.93 1.70 -12.53
CA LEU A 304 -2.80 2.59 -12.69
C LEU A 304 -2.25 3.03 -11.34
N TYR A 305 -0.93 3.01 -11.18
CA TYR A 305 -0.19 3.58 -10.06
C TYR A 305 0.71 4.70 -10.56
N LEU A 306 0.61 5.86 -9.93
CA LEU A 306 1.46 7.00 -10.16
C LEU A 306 2.26 7.27 -8.89
N ASP A 307 3.58 7.19 -8.99
CA ASP A 307 4.50 7.56 -7.93
C ASP A 307 5.49 8.59 -8.45
N ARG A 308 5.66 9.71 -7.74
CA ARG A 308 6.59 10.79 -8.15
C ARG A 308 6.48 11.18 -9.64
N THR A 309 5.26 11.09 -10.19
CA THR A 309 4.98 11.26 -11.62
C THR A 309 4.22 12.55 -11.86
N GLN A 310 4.61 13.29 -12.88
CA GLN A 310 3.91 14.49 -13.32
C GLN A 310 3.10 14.20 -14.59
N VAL A 311 1.83 14.59 -14.59
CA VAL A 311 0.95 14.47 -15.77
C VAL A 311 0.35 15.82 -16.11
N ARG A 312 0.45 16.23 -17.38
CA ARG A 312 0.04 17.55 -17.85
C ARG A 312 -0.81 17.48 -19.10
N GLY A 313 -2.11 17.76 -18.95
CA GLY A 313 -3.01 17.94 -20.08
C GLY A 313 -2.68 19.21 -20.85
N THR A 314 -2.64 19.15 -22.19
CA THR A 314 -2.58 20.36 -23.03
C THR A 314 -3.94 20.72 -23.62
N VAL A 315 -4.76 19.71 -23.95
CA VAL A 315 -6.07 19.87 -24.56
C VAL A 315 -7.13 19.15 -23.75
N ASN A 316 -7.00 17.86 -23.48
CA ASN A 316 -7.94 17.04 -22.70
C ASN A 316 -7.55 16.97 -21.21
N PRO A 317 -8.32 16.28 -20.35
CA PRO A 317 -7.93 16.03 -18.97
C PRO A 317 -6.48 15.55 -18.82
N GLY A 318 -5.87 15.83 -17.66
CA GLY A 318 -4.56 15.29 -17.32
C GLY A 318 -4.60 13.77 -17.18
N VAL A 319 -5.62 13.24 -16.51
CA VAL A 319 -5.88 11.80 -16.43
C VAL A 319 -7.36 11.56 -16.69
N TRP A 320 -7.68 10.65 -17.61
CA TRP A 320 -9.03 10.21 -17.88
C TRP A 320 -9.22 8.75 -17.45
N LEU A 321 -10.11 8.52 -16.48
CA LEU A 321 -10.46 7.19 -15.97
C LEU A 321 -11.86 6.80 -16.42
N GLU A 322 -12.02 5.65 -17.10
CA GLU A 322 -13.30 5.15 -17.60
C GLU A 322 -13.52 3.65 -17.34
N ASN A 323 -14.79 3.23 -17.39
CA ASN A 323 -15.23 1.82 -17.38
C ASN A 323 -14.60 0.99 -16.25
N ASP A 324 -14.83 1.36 -14.99
CA ASP A 324 -14.32 0.68 -13.78
C ASP A 324 -12.79 0.77 -13.61
N ALA A 325 -12.15 1.73 -14.27
CA ALA A 325 -10.74 2.05 -14.06
C ALA A 325 -10.43 2.44 -12.60
N ARG A 326 -9.19 2.15 -12.19
CA ARG A 326 -8.68 2.42 -10.84
C ARG A 326 -7.35 3.14 -10.95
N MET A 327 -7.19 4.21 -10.19
CA MET A 327 -5.92 4.92 -10.08
C MET A 327 -5.51 5.09 -8.62
N PHE A 328 -4.23 4.89 -8.34
CA PHE A 328 -3.60 5.27 -7.08
C PHE A 328 -2.49 6.26 -7.41
N ALA A 329 -2.52 7.44 -6.79
CA ALA A 329 -1.50 8.45 -7.00
C ALA A 329 -0.89 8.86 -5.66
N ARG A 330 0.43 8.78 -5.57
CA ARG A 330 1.21 9.25 -4.43
C ARG A 330 2.34 10.15 -4.90
N ASN A 331 2.59 11.25 -4.20
CA ASN A 331 3.60 12.23 -4.62
C ASN A 331 3.44 12.63 -6.09
N ALA A 332 2.22 12.70 -6.63
CA ALA A 332 2.00 12.97 -8.04
C ALA A 332 1.61 14.43 -8.27
N ILE A 333 2.02 14.99 -9.42
CA ILE A 333 1.62 16.33 -9.84
C ILE A 333 0.71 16.19 -11.06
N LEU A 334 -0.57 16.47 -10.89
CA LEU A 334 -1.60 16.26 -11.92
C LEU A 334 -2.18 17.60 -12.33
N LEU A 335 -2.01 17.95 -13.60
CA LEU A 335 -2.36 19.26 -14.13
C LEU A 335 -3.39 19.12 -15.24
N SER A 336 -4.44 19.93 -15.17
CA SER A 336 -5.47 19.98 -16.19
C SER A 336 -4.99 20.70 -17.46
N SER A 337 -5.82 20.61 -18.49
CA SER A 337 -5.67 21.36 -19.73
C SER A 337 -5.65 22.87 -19.51
N VAL A 338 -4.87 23.58 -20.32
CA VAL A 338 -4.91 25.04 -20.46
C VAL A 338 -5.90 25.53 -21.53
N SER A 339 -6.42 24.62 -22.34
CA SER A 339 -7.34 24.93 -23.44
C SER A 339 -8.74 25.20 -22.92
N GLN A 340 -9.24 26.43 -23.07
CA GLN A 340 -10.62 26.78 -22.67
C GLN A 340 -11.69 26.11 -23.56
N ASP A 341 -11.35 25.76 -24.80
CA ASP A 341 -12.31 25.28 -25.80
C ASP A 341 -12.50 23.75 -25.78
N PHE A 342 -11.49 23.00 -25.30
CA PHE A 342 -11.45 21.54 -25.36
C PHE A 342 -10.98 20.89 -24.06
N GLY A 343 -10.88 21.69 -22.99
CA GLY A 343 -10.33 21.29 -21.71
C GLY A 343 -11.19 20.33 -20.90
N GLY A 344 -10.57 19.87 -19.83
CA GLY A 344 -11.19 19.08 -18.79
C GLY A 344 -10.31 19.14 -17.54
N SER A 345 -10.81 18.56 -16.46
CA SER A 345 -10.16 18.55 -15.15
C SER A 345 -8.78 17.89 -15.17
N ALA A 346 -7.95 18.12 -14.13
CA ALA A 346 -6.69 17.39 -14.02
C ALA A 346 -6.94 15.89 -13.88
N ILE A 347 -7.99 15.52 -13.16
CA ILE A 347 -8.55 14.16 -13.13
C ILE A 347 -10.00 14.22 -13.59
N ALA A 348 -10.33 13.47 -14.65
CA ALA A 348 -11.69 13.22 -15.10
C ALA A 348 -12.02 11.74 -14.90
N ALA A 349 -13.04 11.43 -14.09
CA ALA A 349 -13.44 10.06 -13.79
C ALA A 349 -14.90 9.78 -14.21
N SER A 350 -15.09 8.71 -14.98
CA SER A 350 -16.37 8.23 -15.48
C SER A 350 -16.60 6.78 -15.05
N ASN A 351 -17.55 6.53 -14.14
CA ASN A 351 -17.76 5.21 -13.53
C ASN A 351 -16.43 4.54 -13.11
N SER A 352 -15.59 5.27 -12.41
CA SER A 352 -14.22 4.88 -12.07
C SER A 352 -13.86 5.39 -10.68
N ARG A 353 -12.72 4.95 -10.14
CA ARG A 353 -12.27 5.42 -8.82
C ARG A 353 -10.80 5.74 -8.75
N PHE A 354 -10.46 6.61 -7.82
CA PHE A 354 -9.07 6.96 -7.56
C PHE A 354 -8.81 7.17 -6.07
N GLU A 355 -7.55 6.96 -5.68
CA GLU A 355 -7.04 7.26 -4.34
C GLU A 355 -5.82 8.16 -4.47
N LEU A 356 -5.88 9.35 -3.87
CA LEU A 356 -4.77 10.31 -3.85
C LEU A 356 -4.18 10.41 -2.46
N SER A 357 -2.86 10.37 -2.37
CA SER A 357 -2.11 10.68 -1.16
C SER A 357 -0.96 11.62 -1.50
N TYR A 358 -0.74 12.65 -0.70
CA TYR A 358 0.40 13.56 -0.91
C TYR A 358 0.57 13.99 -2.37
N SER A 359 -0.51 14.40 -3.05
CA SER A 359 -0.46 14.73 -4.47
C SER A 359 -0.90 16.18 -4.69
N THR A 360 -0.36 16.83 -5.71
CA THR A 360 -0.72 18.19 -6.11
C THR A 360 -1.59 18.11 -7.35
N VAL A 361 -2.85 18.52 -7.25
CA VAL A 361 -3.83 18.45 -8.34
C VAL A 361 -4.35 19.84 -8.65
N ILE A 362 -4.05 20.34 -9.85
CA ILE A 362 -4.33 21.73 -10.23
C ILE A 362 -5.24 21.79 -11.46
N GLY A 363 -6.42 22.37 -11.27
CA GLY A 363 -7.32 22.81 -12.33
C GLY A 363 -6.81 24.10 -12.98
N ARG A 364 -6.90 24.18 -14.29
CA ARG A 364 -6.38 25.25 -15.16
C ARG A 364 -7.40 25.53 -16.24
N GLY A 365 -7.26 26.65 -16.95
CA GLY A 365 -8.08 26.92 -18.14
C GLY A 365 -9.60 27.02 -17.90
N GLY A 366 -10.03 27.28 -16.68
CA GLY A 366 -11.45 27.32 -16.29
C GLY A 366 -12.03 25.98 -15.85
N PHE A 367 -11.22 24.95 -15.62
CA PHE A 367 -11.67 23.63 -15.18
C PHE A 367 -11.32 23.37 -13.70
N SER A 368 -12.15 22.55 -13.05
CA SER A 368 -11.85 22.01 -11.71
C SER A 368 -10.59 21.15 -11.73
N ALA A 369 -9.93 21.00 -10.59
CA ALA A 369 -8.83 20.05 -10.44
C ALA A 369 -9.33 18.61 -10.60
N ILE A 370 -10.47 18.28 -9.99
CA ILE A 370 -11.07 16.95 -9.99
C ILE A 370 -12.51 17.06 -10.50
N GLY A 371 -12.84 16.36 -11.58
CA GLY A 371 -14.20 16.23 -12.10
C GLY A 371 -14.62 14.76 -12.19
N CYS A 372 -15.83 14.43 -11.75
CA CYS A 372 -16.37 13.08 -11.91
C CYS A 372 -17.89 13.06 -12.04
N ASP A 373 -18.43 12.04 -12.71
CA ASP A 373 -19.88 11.81 -12.79
C ASP A 373 -20.41 10.92 -11.65
N LEU A 374 -19.62 9.90 -11.28
CA LEU A 374 -19.81 8.95 -10.21
C LEU A 374 -18.44 8.57 -9.66
N ALA A 375 -18.16 8.96 -8.42
CA ALA A 375 -16.90 8.63 -7.74
C ALA A 375 -17.12 7.91 -6.42
N ALA A 376 -18.17 7.09 -6.32
CA ALA A 376 -18.37 6.26 -5.14
C ALA A 376 -17.11 5.41 -4.86
N GLY A 377 -16.47 5.69 -3.73
CA GLY A 377 -15.22 5.04 -3.31
C GLY A 377 -13.93 5.73 -3.76
N SER A 378 -13.99 6.91 -4.39
CA SER A 378 -12.79 7.74 -4.60
C SER A 378 -12.45 8.53 -3.34
N SER A 379 -11.16 8.73 -3.11
CA SER A 379 -10.68 9.50 -1.97
C SER A 379 -9.44 10.31 -2.29
N ALA A 380 -9.26 11.41 -1.57
CA ALA A 380 -8.01 12.16 -1.56
C ALA A 380 -7.65 12.54 -0.14
N ARG A 381 -6.39 12.36 0.23
CA ARG A 381 -5.88 12.79 1.52
C ARG A 381 -4.49 13.41 1.42
N ASN A 382 -4.14 14.23 2.40
CA ASN A 382 -2.81 14.84 2.51
C ASN A 382 -2.37 15.58 1.23
N SER A 383 -3.32 16.02 0.39
CA SER A 383 -3.06 16.52 -0.96
C SER A 383 -3.37 18.01 -1.09
N LEU A 384 -2.73 18.67 -2.06
CA LEU A 384 -3.02 20.06 -2.44
C LEU A 384 -3.93 20.02 -3.67
N ILE A 385 -5.15 20.55 -3.54
CA ILE A 385 -6.14 20.53 -4.62
C ILE A 385 -6.67 21.95 -4.83
N ALA A 386 -6.39 22.52 -6.00
CA ALA A 386 -6.71 23.91 -6.31
C ALA A 386 -7.05 24.15 -7.79
N SER A 387 -7.58 25.31 -8.12
CA SER A 387 -8.01 25.72 -9.46
C SER A 387 -7.48 27.12 -9.75
N GLU A 388 -6.86 27.35 -10.91
CA GLU A 388 -6.39 28.70 -11.30
C GLU A 388 -7.54 29.71 -11.49
N ASN A 389 -8.80 29.33 -11.27
CA ASN A 389 -10.00 30.10 -11.61
C ASN A 389 -11.04 30.01 -10.49
N ALA A 390 -12.10 30.81 -10.57
CA ALA A 390 -13.18 30.85 -9.57
C ALA A 390 -14.07 29.58 -9.52
N GLU A 391 -13.78 28.57 -10.34
CA GLU A 391 -14.49 27.30 -10.32
C GLU A 391 -14.03 26.45 -9.12
N PRO A 392 -14.95 25.72 -8.46
CA PRO A 392 -14.57 24.83 -7.38
C PRO A 392 -13.47 23.84 -7.82
N ALA A 393 -12.42 23.71 -7.03
CA ALA A 393 -11.33 22.76 -7.31
C ALA A 393 -11.84 21.30 -7.38
N VAL A 394 -12.94 20.98 -6.71
CA VAL A 394 -13.54 19.64 -6.69
C VAL A 394 -14.98 19.70 -7.19
N ALA A 395 -15.21 19.17 -8.39
CA ALA A 395 -16.50 18.96 -9.02
C ALA A 395 -16.81 17.45 -9.07
N CYS A 396 -16.82 16.82 -7.91
CA CYS A 396 -16.91 15.36 -7.81
C CYS A 396 -17.79 14.92 -6.64
N PRO A 397 -19.04 14.49 -6.89
CA PRO A 397 -19.94 14.04 -5.83
C PRO A 397 -19.38 12.81 -5.10
N ASP A 398 -19.66 12.73 -3.80
CA ASP A 398 -19.35 11.58 -2.92
C ASP A 398 -17.85 11.24 -2.74
N ILE A 399 -16.94 12.10 -3.20
CA ILE A 399 -15.51 11.96 -2.91
C ILE A 399 -15.22 12.16 -1.41
N ALA A 400 -14.40 11.28 -0.83
CA ALA A 400 -13.91 11.45 0.54
C ALA A 400 -12.65 12.32 0.55
N LEU A 401 -12.68 13.45 1.26
CA LEU A 401 -11.54 14.36 1.42
C LEU A 401 -11.11 14.44 2.88
N LEU A 402 -9.84 14.14 3.17
CA LEU A 402 -9.28 14.16 4.52
C LEU A 402 -7.89 14.81 4.58
N ASN A 403 -7.68 15.82 5.44
CA ASN A 403 -6.37 16.46 5.64
C ASN A 403 -5.76 17.05 4.35
N ASN A 404 -6.59 17.57 3.44
CA ASN A 404 -6.13 18.25 2.23
C ASN A 404 -6.02 19.76 2.44
N ALA A 405 -5.24 20.41 1.57
CA ALA A 405 -5.28 21.84 1.36
C ALA A 405 -6.16 22.14 0.12
N LEU A 406 -7.25 22.88 0.33
CA LEU A 406 -8.26 23.22 -0.67
C LEU A 406 -8.43 24.74 -0.75
N GLU A 407 -8.80 25.28 -1.89
CA GLU A 407 -9.09 26.72 -2.00
C GLU A 407 -10.24 27.15 -1.09
N ASP A 408 -11.29 26.34 -1.05
CA ASP A 408 -12.42 26.44 -0.14
C ASP A 408 -12.68 25.07 0.52
N ALA A 409 -12.56 25.03 1.84
CA ALA A 409 -12.82 23.85 2.66
C ALA A 409 -14.15 23.95 3.44
N THR A 410 -15.02 24.91 3.12
CA THR A 410 -16.27 25.16 3.87
C THR A 410 -17.15 23.92 3.95
N ASP A 411 -17.24 23.15 2.86
CA ASP A 411 -18.04 21.92 2.79
C ASP A 411 -17.27 20.67 3.29
N TYR A 412 -15.99 20.82 3.63
CA TYR A 412 -15.07 19.73 3.98
C TYR A 412 -14.26 20.05 5.25
N PRO A 413 -14.88 20.02 6.44
CA PRO A 413 -14.31 20.58 7.67
C PRO A 413 -13.02 19.91 8.17
N ASP A 414 -12.71 18.69 7.72
CA ASP A 414 -11.45 17.99 8.02
C ASP A 414 -10.30 18.39 7.07
N ASN A 415 -10.47 19.47 6.30
CA ASN A 415 -9.50 20.00 5.34
C ASN A 415 -9.24 21.48 5.64
N VAL A 416 -8.20 22.03 5.04
CA VAL A 416 -7.75 23.40 5.29
C VAL A 416 -8.01 24.27 4.07
N GLY A 417 -8.72 25.38 4.27
CA GLY A 417 -8.94 26.42 3.25
C GLY A 417 -7.69 27.29 3.08
N ILE A 418 -7.17 27.40 1.86
CA ILE A 418 -5.95 28.18 1.54
C ILE A 418 -6.23 29.44 0.71
N GLY A 419 -7.48 29.64 0.27
CA GLY A 419 -7.85 30.75 -0.61
C GLY A 419 -7.51 30.50 -2.08
N GLU A 420 -7.69 31.51 -2.91
CA GLU A 420 -7.44 31.44 -4.36
C GLU A 420 -5.97 31.13 -4.65
N LEU A 421 -5.72 30.14 -5.53
CA LEU A 421 -4.39 29.77 -6.00
C LEU A 421 -3.60 30.98 -6.51
N GLN A 422 -2.40 31.19 -5.99
CA GLN A 422 -1.49 32.23 -6.49
C GLN A 422 -0.28 31.60 -7.17
N ALA A 423 0.08 32.12 -8.35
CA ALA A 423 1.23 31.63 -9.10
C ALA A 423 2.56 31.74 -8.33
N GLU A 424 2.68 32.73 -7.43
CA GLU A 424 3.85 32.93 -6.59
C GLU A 424 4.05 31.84 -5.54
N TRP A 425 3.05 31.00 -5.26
CA TRP A 425 3.23 29.83 -4.38
C TRP A 425 4.20 28.81 -4.96
N PHE A 426 4.46 28.84 -6.27
CA PHE A 426 5.28 27.84 -6.93
C PHE A 426 6.59 28.39 -7.49
N VAL A 427 7.66 27.60 -7.42
CA VAL A 427 8.95 27.91 -8.05
C VAL A 427 8.84 27.73 -9.56
N GLY A 428 9.27 28.72 -10.35
CA GLY A 428 9.50 28.55 -11.79
C GLY A 428 8.28 28.29 -12.67
N GLY A 429 7.07 28.23 -12.11
CA GLY A 429 5.78 28.33 -12.80
C GLY A 429 5.33 27.13 -13.64
N ALA A 430 6.10 26.03 -13.71
CA ALA A 430 5.76 24.91 -14.58
C ALA A 430 5.76 23.53 -13.89
N ASN A 431 6.51 23.33 -12.83
CA ASN A 431 6.64 22.04 -12.14
C ASN A 431 5.92 22.03 -10.77
N TYR A 432 5.25 23.14 -10.39
CA TYR A 432 4.40 23.25 -9.18
C TYR A 432 5.07 22.83 -7.86
N HIS A 433 6.40 23.00 -7.77
CA HIS A 433 7.11 22.89 -6.50
C HIS A 433 6.81 24.10 -5.65
N LEU A 434 6.62 23.89 -4.36
CA LEU A 434 6.26 24.96 -3.44
C LEU A 434 7.43 25.92 -3.24
N SER A 435 7.10 27.19 -3.05
CA SER A 435 8.03 28.22 -2.65
C SER A 435 7.66 28.76 -1.27
N ASP A 436 8.56 29.54 -0.66
CA ASP A 436 8.33 30.21 0.64
C ASP A 436 7.10 31.15 0.66
N MET A 437 6.52 31.46 -0.50
CA MET A 437 5.30 32.28 -0.62
C MET A 437 4.01 31.46 -0.50
N ALA A 438 4.10 30.13 -0.48
CA ALA A 438 2.95 29.26 -0.27
C ALA A 438 2.30 29.54 1.10
N PRO A 439 0.97 29.40 1.24
CA PRO A 439 0.30 29.61 2.51
C PRO A 439 0.84 28.66 3.57
N ALA A 440 1.25 29.20 4.72
CA ALA A 440 1.77 28.40 5.84
C ALA A 440 0.82 27.29 6.32
N ALA A 441 -0.48 27.43 6.01
CA ALA A 441 -1.49 26.43 6.30
C ALA A 441 -1.27 25.10 5.54
N ILE A 442 -0.63 25.14 4.36
CA ILE A 442 -0.26 23.94 3.59
C ILE A 442 0.72 23.06 4.38
N HIS A 443 1.64 23.66 5.14
CA HIS A 443 2.77 22.99 5.80
C HIS A 443 2.35 22.05 6.94
N THR A 444 1.10 22.16 7.39
CA THR A 444 0.56 21.36 8.49
C THR A 444 -0.80 20.78 8.16
N ALA A 445 -1.26 20.88 6.91
CA ALA A 445 -2.57 20.41 6.50
C ALA A 445 -2.61 18.87 6.43
N ALA A 446 -1.51 18.24 5.98
CA ALA A 446 -1.39 16.79 5.95
C ALA A 446 -1.09 16.23 7.34
N ILE A 447 -1.56 15.02 7.61
CA ILE A 447 -1.22 14.24 8.80
C ILE A 447 -0.65 12.90 8.34
N TRP A 448 0.62 12.67 8.64
CA TRP A 448 1.33 11.46 8.23
C TRP A 448 0.79 10.23 8.98
N GLN A 449 0.61 9.13 8.26
CA GLN A 449 0.10 7.83 8.74
C GLN A 449 1.06 6.71 8.33
N SER A 450 0.95 5.55 8.99
CA SER A 450 1.74 4.39 8.59
C SER A 450 1.42 3.99 7.14
N GLY A 451 2.44 3.77 6.33
CA GLY A 451 2.31 3.51 4.89
C GLY A 451 2.35 4.77 4.01
N ASP A 452 2.45 5.97 4.60
CA ASP A 452 2.65 7.20 3.83
C ASP A 452 4.06 7.31 3.26
N PRO A 453 4.22 8.04 2.13
CA PRO A 453 5.51 8.26 1.53
C PRO A 453 6.55 8.80 2.52
N HIS A 454 7.76 8.25 2.47
CA HIS A 454 8.89 8.72 3.27
C HIS A 454 9.65 9.88 2.64
N VAL A 455 9.42 10.13 1.36
CA VAL A 455 9.97 11.25 0.62
C VAL A 455 8.86 11.88 -0.22
N ASP A 456 9.09 13.08 -0.70
CA ASP A 456 8.19 13.82 -1.57
C ASP A 456 8.48 13.54 -3.07
N PHE A 457 7.99 14.41 -3.95
CA PHE A 457 8.18 14.34 -5.40
C PHE A 457 9.64 14.49 -5.85
N ASP A 458 10.47 15.23 -5.09
CA ASP A 458 11.90 15.45 -5.37
C ASP A 458 12.84 14.52 -4.60
N GLY A 459 12.28 13.72 -3.69
CA GLY A 459 13.07 12.85 -2.82
C GLY A 459 13.43 13.49 -1.48
N ASP A 460 12.88 14.67 -1.17
CA ASP A 460 13.08 15.33 0.11
C ASP A 460 12.32 14.56 1.21
N PRO A 461 12.97 14.33 2.37
CA PRO A 461 12.42 13.46 3.40
C PRO A 461 11.18 14.05 4.07
N ARG A 462 10.16 13.21 4.21
CA ARG A 462 8.94 13.48 4.97
C ARG A 462 9.04 12.93 6.39
N PRO A 463 8.13 13.34 7.30
CA PRO A 463 8.03 12.72 8.63
C PRO A 463 7.84 11.21 8.53
N THR A 464 8.30 10.48 9.56
CA THR A 464 8.16 9.00 9.63
C THR A 464 7.35 8.54 10.84
N ARG A 465 6.66 9.48 11.51
CA ARG A 465 5.91 9.22 12.74
C ARG A 465 4.43 9.48 12.53
N ALA A 466 3.60 8.47 12.77
CA ALA A 466 2.14 8.56 12.71
C ALA A 466 1.63 9.75 13.55
N GLY A 467 0.72 10.53 12.96
CA GLY A 467 0.14 11.73 13.55
C GLY A 467 1.02 12.98 13.46
N ALA A 468 2.21 12.92 12.85
CA ALA A 468 3.01 14.12 12.61
C ALA A 468 2.36 14.99 11.53
N PRO A 469 2.25 16.32 11.74
CA PRO A 469 1.83 17.23 10.69
C PRO A 469 2.89 17.28 9.57
N ASP A 470 2.43 17.46 8.34
CA ASP A 470 3.25 17.54 7.14
C ASP A 470 2.64 18.49 6.09
N PHE A 471 3.37 18.74 5.01
CA PHE A 471 2.90 19.48 3.85
C PHE A 471 1.85 18.68 3.09
N ALA A 472 0.70 19.30 2.84
CA ALA A 472 -0.25 18.78 1.88
C ALA A 472 0.24 19.04 0.45
N GLY A 473 0.21 18.00 -0.40
CA GLY A 473 0.70 18.07 -1.77
C GLY A 473 1.90 17.15 -2.02
N ALA A 474 2.34 17.12 -3.28
CA ALA A 474 3.43 16.27 -3.76
C ALA A 474 4.80 16.67 -3.25
N ASP A 475 4.97 17.93 -2.83
CA ASP A 475 6.26 18.58 -2.64
C ASP A 475 6.33 19.20 -1.24
N VAL A 476 7.53 19.24 -0.65
CA VAL A 476 7.84 20.04 0.54
C VAL A 476 8.70 21.24 0.15
N LEU A 477 8.91 22.20 1.07
CA LEU A 477 9.90 23.25 0.82
C LEU A 477 11.32 22.68 0.96
N PRO A 478 12.23 22.96 0.02
CA PRO A 478 13.61 22.45 0.04
C PRO A 478 14.52 23.03 1.14
#